data_AF-A0A3L7SUQ7-F1
#
_entry.id   AF-A0A3L7SUQ7-F1
#
_cell.length_a   1.000
_cell.length_b   1.000
_cell.length_c   1.000
_cell.angle_alpha   90.00
_cell.angle_beta   90.00
_cell.angle_gamma   90.00
#
_symmetry.space_group_name_H-M   'P 1'
#
loop_
_entity.id
_entity.type
_entity.pdbx_description
1 polymer ?
#
loop_
_entity_poly.entity_id
_entity_poly.type
_entity_poly.pdbx_seq_one_letter_code
_entity_poly.pdbx_strand_id
1 'polypeptide(L)'
;MNSPANPEFDWLNNFKHSDPIRAQRNLSLLAKHLDSDSFLLLHNNIKELLPSLPDPDRSLNNLERFFSQSSSKPYWDFILLDKSGTLLDLMQIFSTSQSFSDLLISYPDCIDMLGVPLHQTPSREQLVQELQAEVDKSSDDASVLRALRRYKQRQVLRIGGNDILRNRPLEEVTLDISQVAEAALEVAMNLARKTLERRYGIPFNTSDLPASCCILAFGKLGGEELNYSSDIDLMFVYDDDGFTKISRGTPIDNSEFFSRLASEVVRLLSSHTDRGTCYRVDLRLRPEGQRGPLARSLEGTLAYYDTLGRTFERQALIKVRTVAGDFNLGLSFIKSIESFVYRRYLSFAEINEIKALKRRIELQTSKQGLEQTEVKTGR
;
A
#
# COMPACT_ATOMS: atom_id res chain seq x y z
N MET A 1 -17.98 -42.27 4.00
CA MET A 1 -18.34 -43.00 2.76
C MET A 1 -17.34 -42.56 1.70
N ASN A 2 -16.35 -43.41 1.44
CA ASN A 2 -15.29 -43.13 0.48
C ASN A 2 -15.87 -43.26 -0.93
N SER A 3 -15.88 -42.17 -1.68
CA SER A 3 -16.12 -42.20 -3.13
C SER A 3 -15.04 -43.06 -3.78
N PRO A 4 -15.35 -43.90 -4.77
CA PRO A 4 -14.33 -44.73 -5.43
C PRO A 4 -13.27 -43.82 -6.07
N ALA A 5 -12.00 -44.15 -5.86
CA ALA A 5 -10.88 -43.49 -6.52
C ALA A 5 -11.09 -43.56 -8.03
N ASN A 6 -11.11 -42.41 -8.71
CA ASN A 6 -11.14 -42.37 -10.16
C ASN A 6 -9.71 -42.67 -10.64
N PRO A 7 -9.46 -43.79 -11.36
CA PRO A 7 -8.12 -44.20 -11.76
C PRO A 7 -7.38 -43.14 -12.60
N GLU A 8 -8.11 -42.19 -13.19
CA GLU A 8 -7.54 -41.03 -13.89
C GLU A 8 -6.69 -40.11 -12.99
N PHE A 9 -6.89 -40.16 -11.66
CA PHE A 9 -6.21 -39.31 -10.67
C PHE A 9 -5.21 -40.05 -9.78
N ASP A 10 -4.85 -41.29 -10.11
CA ASP A 10 -3.93 -42.11 -9.29
C ASP A 10 -2.55 -41.47 -9.07
N TRP A 11 -2.15 -40.58 -10.00
CA TRP A 11 -0.92 -39.80 -9.91
C TRP A 11 -0.86 -38.85 -8.70
N LEU A 12 -2.02 -38.47 -8.12
CA LEU A 12 -2.11 -37.63 -6.91
C LEU A 12 -1.53 -38.30 -5.66
N ASN A 13 -1.46 -39.63 -5.64
CA ASN A 13 -0.94 -40.39 -4.49
C ASN A 13 0.59 -40.35 -4.37
N ASN A 14 1.28 -39.80 -5.37
CA ASN A 14 2.74 -39.80 -5.44
C ASN A 14 3.39 -38.54 -4.82
N PHE A 15 2.61 -37.59 -4.30
CA PHE A 15 3.14 -36.34 -3.74
C PHE A 15 3.32 -36.41 -2.23
N LYS A 16 4.46 -35.94 -1.74
CA LYS A 16 4.64 -35.71 -0.30
C LYS A 16 3.76 -34.54 0.13
N HIS A 17 2.98 -34.74 1.19
CA HIS A 17 2.14 -33.72 1.82
C HIS A 17 0.89 -33.25 1.03
N SER A 18 0.42 -34.00 0.03
CA SER A 18 -0.89 -33.74 -0.60
C SER A 18 -2.02 -34.52 0.09
N ASP A 19 -3.22 -33.93 0.13
CA ASP A 19 -4.49 -34.59 0.42
C ASP A 19 -5.14 -35.04 -0.90
N PRO A 20 -4.94 -36.30 -1.34
CA PRO A 20 -5.42 -36.78 -2.63
C PRO A 20 -6.95 -36.76 -2.74
N ILE A 21 -7.68 -36.89 -1.63
CA ILE A 21 -9.15 -36.83 -1.62
C ILE A 21 -9.62 -35.41 -1.94
N ARG A 22 -9.00 -34.42 -1.29
CA ARG A 22 -9.30 -33.01 -1.57
C ARG A 22 -8.90 -32.61 -2.98
N ALA A 23 -7.73 -33.04 -3.44
CA ALA A 23 -7.25 -32.77 -4.79
C ALA A 23 -8.19 -33.37 -5.85
N GLN A 24 -8.60 -34.63 -5.69
CA GLN A 24 -9.58 -35.27 -6.57
C GLN A 24 -10.91 -34.50 -6.59
N ARG A 25 -11.39 -34.03 -5.43
CA ARG A 25 -12.60 -33.22 -5.34
C ARG A 25 -12.47 -31.91 -6.13
N ASN A 26 -11.35 -31.20 -6.00
CA ASN A 26 -11.12 -29.94 -6.72
C ASN A 26 -11.04 -30.15 -8.24
N LEU A 27 -10.35 -31.20 -8.71
CA LEU A 27 -10.32 -31.56 -10.13
C LEU A 27 -11.71 -31.90 -10.66
N SER A 28 -12.51 -32.63 -9.87
CA SER A 28 -13.89 -32.96 -10.23
C SER A 28 -14.80 -31.73 -10.26
N LEU A 29 -14.52 -30.68 -9.49
CA LEU A 29 -15.24 -29.41 -9.54
C LEU A 29 -14.80 -28.58 -10.76
N LEU A 30 -13.51 -28.51 -11.05
CA LEU A 30 -12.97 -27.89 -12.27
C LEU A 30 -13.59 -28.48 -13.54
N ALA A 31 -13.71 -29.81 -13.61
CA ALA A 31 -14.35 -30.50 -14.72
C ALA A 31 -15.82 -30.12 -14.93
N LYS A 32 -16.51 -29.57 -13.92
CA LYS A 32 -17.89 -29.06 -14.07
C LYS A 32 -17.96 -27.65 -14.65
N HIS A 33 -16.85 -26.91 -14.60
CA HIS A 33 -16.78 -25.53 -15.11
C HIS A 33 -16.34 -25.47 -16.57
N LEU A 34 -15.64 -26.50 -17.05
CA LEU A 34 -15.02 -26.56 -18.38
C LEU A 34 -15.67 -27.65 -19.24
N ASP A 35 -15.62 -27.49 -20.55
CA ASP A 35 -15.88 -28.59 -21.48
C ASP A 35 -14.75 -29.64 -21.39
N SER A 36 -15.00 -30.83 -21.95
CA SER A 36 -14.08 -31.97 -21.86
C SER A 36 -12.69 -31.68 -22.44
N ASP A 37 -12.60 -30.95 -23.55
CA ASP A 37 -11.33 -30.67 -24.22
C ASP A 37 -10.52 -29.64 -23.42
N SER A 38 -11.17 -28.57 -22.97
CA SER A 38 -10.57 -27.56 -22.10
C SER A 38 -10.10 -28.16 -20.76
N PHE A 39 -10.89 -29.04 -20.16
CA PHE A 39 -10.50 -29.73 -18.92
C PHE A 39 -9.30 -30.63 -19.13
N LEU A 40 -9.27 -31.42 -20.21
CA LEU A 40 -8.16 -32.32 -20.51
C LEU A 40 -6.85 -31.54 -20.70
N LEU A 41 -6.89 -30.41 -21.40
CA LEU A 41 -5.75 -29.52 -21.58
C LEU A 41 -5.24 -28.99 -20.23
N LEU A 42 -6.15 -28.44 -19.41
CA LEU A 42 -5.80 -27.92 -18.09
C LEU A 42 -5.26 -29.03 -17.16
N HIS A 43 -5.88 -30.20 -17.15
CA HIS A 43 -5.50 -31.32 -16.31
C HIS A 43 -4.09 -31.83 -16.62
N ASN A 44 -3.72 -31.93 -17.91
CA ASN A 44 -2.38 -32.32 -18.32
C ASN A 44 -1.32 -31.33 -17.81
N ASN A 45 -1.56 -30.03 -17.96
CA ASN A 45 -0.64 -29.01 -17.44
C ASN A 45 -0.57 -29.03 -15.92
N ILE A 46 -1.71 -29.16 -15.22
CA ILE A 46 -1.73 -29.28 -13.75
C ILE A 46 -0.88 -30.48 -13.33
N LYS A 47 -1.02 -31.64 -13.97
CA LYS A 47 -0.28 -32.85 -13.64
C LYS A 47 1.24 -32.66 -13.73
N GLU A 48 1.71 -31.87 -14.69
CA GLU A 48 3.13 -31.55 -14.86
C GLU A 48 3.63 -30.51 -13.85
N LEU A 49 2.83 -29.47 -13.56
CA LEU A 49 3.25 -28.32 -12.75
C LEU A 49 3.09 -28.54 -11.25
N LEU A 50 1.99 -29.16 -10.82
CA LEU A 50 1.60 -29.36 -9.43
C LEU A 50 2.70 -29.98 -8.54
N PRO A 51 3.52 -30.96 -8.99
CA PRO A 51 4.60 -31.54 -8.18
C PRO A 51 5.71 -30.56 -7.80
N SER A 52 5.88 -29.48 -8.57
CA SER A 52 6.97 -28.51 -8.39
C SER A 52 6.61 -27.36 -7.44
N LEU A 53 5.35 -27.27 -7.01
CA LEU A 53 4.84 -26.14 -6.25
C LEU A 53 5.09 -26.29 -4.73
N PRO A 54 5.30 -25.18 -4.00
CA PRO A 54 5.50 -25.21 -2.55
C PRO A 54 4.33 -25.78 -1.74
N ASP A 55 3.09 -25.53 -2.17
CA ASP A 55 1.85 -26.01 -1.55
C ASP A 55 0.85 -26.41 -2.65
N PRO A 56 0.93 -27.66 -3.14
CA PRO A 56 0.11 -28.13 -4.25
C PRO A 56 -1.40 -28.10 -3.96
N ASP A 57 -1.80 -28.48 -2.74
CA ASP A 57 -3.21 -28.52 -2.35
C ASP A 57 -3.84 -27.13 -2.31
N ARG A 58 -3.11 -26.14 -1.76
CA ARG A 58 -3.55 -24.74 -1.77
C ARG A 58 -3.67 -24.21 -3.20
N SER A 59 -2.67 -24.52 -4.03
CA SER A 59 -2.69 -24.10 -5.44
C SER A 59 -3.94 -24.60 -6.14
N LEU A 60 -4.21 -25.91 -6.03
CA LEU A 60 -5.35 -26.52 -6.70
C LEU A 60 -6.69 -26.03 -6.15
N ASN A 61 -6.78 -25.81 -4.83
CA ASN A 61 -7.96 -25.22 -4.21
C ASN A 61 -8.22 -23.79 -4.70
N ASN A 62 -7.20 -22.95 -4.79
CA ASN A 62 -7.37 -21.58 -5.27
C ASN A 62 -7.59 -21.51 -6.78
N LEU A 63 -7.03 -22.44 -7.55
CA LEU A 63 -7.34 -22.59 -8.98
C LEU A 63 -8.81 -22.95 -9.20
N GLU A 64 -9.33 -23.93 -8.46
CA GLU A 64 -10.77 -24.25 -8.49
C GLU A 64 -11.62 -23.03 -8.12
N ARG A 65 -11.29 -22.35 -7.01
CA ARG A 65 -12.00 -21.13 -6.61
C ARG A 65 -11.96 -20.07 -7.70
N PHE A 66 -10.84 -19.90 -8.40
CA PHE A 66 -10.72 -18.96 -9.50
C PHE A 66 -11.69 -19.31 -10.65
N PHE A 67 -11.70 -20.56 -11.12
CA PHE A 67 -12.62 -21.02 -12.18
C PHE A 67 -14.09 -21.12 -11.71
N SER A 68 -14.35 -21.14 -10.41
CA SER A 68 -15.73 -21.07 -9.89
C SER A 68 -16.36 -19.68 -10.01
N GLN A 69 -15.55 -18.62 -10.12
CA GLN A 69 -16.05 -17.24 -10.19
C GLN A 69 -16.51 -16.87 -11.60
N SER A 70 -17.74 -16.37 -11.74
CA SER A 70 -18.25 -15.89 -13.03
C SER A 70 -17.42 -14.75 -13.63
N SER A 71 -16.81 -13.92 -12.78
CA SER A 71 -15.95 -12.79 -13.21
C SER A 71 -14.63 -13.23 -13.84
N SER A 72 -14.19 -14.48 -13.63
CA SER A 72 -12.93 -14.97 -14.19
C SER A 72 -13.08 -15.57 -15.59
N LYS A 73 -14.30 -15.92 -16.00
CA LYS A 73 -14.61 -16.54 -17.31
C LYS A 73 -13.94 -15.87 -18.51
N PRO A 74 -13.90 -14.52 -18.61
CA PRO A 74 -13.23 -13.86 -19.74
C PRO A 74 -11.74 -14.18 -19.88
N TYR A 75 -11.09 -14.68 -18.83
CA TYR A 75 -9.65 -14.95 -18.76
C TYR A 75 -9.31 -16.43 -18.86
N TRP A 76 -10.31 -17.32 -18.96
CA TRP A 76 -10.05 -18.77 -18.98
C TRP A 76 -9.24 -19.18 -20.21
N ASP A 77 -9.61 -18.69 -21.40
CA ASP A 77 -8.88 -19.02 -22.64
C ASP A 77 -7.41 -18.58 -22.56
N PHE A 78 -7.14 -17.44 -21.91
CA PHE A 78 -5.78 -16.96 -21.71
C PHE A 78 -4.94 -17.92 -20.86
N ILE A 79 -5.55 -18.54 -19.84
CA ILE A 79 -4.91 -19.55 -18.99
C ILE A 79 -4.79 -20.89 -19.72
N LEU A 80 -5.86 -21.35 -20.35
CA LEU A 80 -5.96 -22.67 -20.98
C LEU A 80 -5.01 -22.80 -22.17
N LEU A 81 -4.89 -21.74 -22.99
CA LEU A 81 -4.00 -21.75 -24.14
C LEU A 81 -2.51 -21.67 -23.75
N ASP A 82 -2.22 -21.24 -22.51
CA ASP A 82 -0.91 -21.16 -21.84
C ASP A 82 0.28 -20.71 -22.70
N LYS A 83 0.06 -19.83 -23.69
CA LYS A 83 1.09 -19.43 -24.66
C LYS A 83 2.28 -18.70 -24.03
N SER A 84 2.11 -18.20 -22.81
CA SER A 84 3.06 -17.35 -22.08
C SER A 84 3.52 -17.92 -20.74
N GLY A 85 3.08 -19.13 -20.34
CA GLY A 85 3.35 -19.68 -19.00
C GLY A 85 2.49 -19.07 -17.89
N THR A 86 1.33 -18.50 -18.25
CA THR A 86 0.41 -17.85 -17.31
C THR A 86 -0.13 -18.83 -16.27
N LEU A 87 -0.40 -20.07 -16.67
CA LEU A 87 -0.92 -21.07 -15.73
C LEU A 87 0.12 -21.38 -14.63
N LEU A 88 1.39 -21.47 -14.99
CA LEU A 88 2.48 -21.65 -14.03
C LEU A 88 2.55 -20.47 -13.05
N ASP A 89 2.55 -19.24 -13.56
CA ASP A 89 2.57 -18.04 -12.73
C ASP A 89 1.39 -18.00 -11.76
N LEU A 90 0.19 -18.32 -12.26
CA LEU A 90 -1.04 -18.38 -11.47
C LEU A 90 -0.93 -19.42 -10.33
N MET A 91 -0.48 -20.63 -10.66
CA MET A 91 -0.31 -21.72 -9.69
C MET A 91 0.80 -21.44 -8.67
N GLN A 92 1.88 -20.76 -9.06
CA GLN A 92 2.94 -20.32 -8.15
C GLN A 92 2.43 -19.28 -7.14
N ILE A 93 1.63 -18.30 -7.57
CA ILE A 93 0.98 -17.35 -6.65
C ILE A 93 0.02 -18.11 -5.72
N PHE A 94 -0.79 -19.00 -6.28
CA PHE A 94 -1.81 -19.74 -5.54
C PHE A 94 -1.25 -20.71 -4.49
N SER A 95 -0.08 -21.29 -4.74
CA SER A 95 0.65 -22.09 -3.74
C SER A 95 1.33 -21.23 -2.69
N THR A 96 1.90 -20.08 -3.08
CA THR A 96 2.78 -19.30 -2.19
C THR A 96 2.00 -18.39 -1.23
N SER A 97 0.98 -17.67 -1.70
CA SER A 97 0.32 -16.61 -0.92
C SER A 97 -1.19 -16.70 -0.97
N GLN A 98 -1.82 -17.05 0.16
CA GLN A 98 -3.28 -17.05 0.27
C GLN A 98 -3.86 -15.64 0.09
N SER A 99 -3.19 -14.61 0.63
CA SER A 99 -3.65 -13.22 0.50
C SER A 99 -3.67 -12.75 -0.96
N PHE A 100 -2.65 -13.09 -1.76
CA PHE A 100 -2.64 -12.73 -3.18
C PHE A 100 -3.59 -13.60 -3.99
N SER A 101 -3.77 -14.86 -3.60
CA SER A 101 -4.80 -15.73 -4.18
C SER A 101 -6.19 -15.11 -4.04
N ASP A 102 -6.55 -14.67 -2.84
CA ASP A 102 -7.86 -14.06 -2.58
C ASP A 102 -8.04 -12.73 -3.34
N LEU A 103 -6.97 -11.94 -3.48
CA LEU A 103 -7.00 -10.71 -4.29
C LEU A 103 -7.19 -11.01 -5.77
N LEU A 104 -6.46 -11.97 -6.33
CA LEU A 104 -6.54 -12.32 -7.75
C LEU A 104 -7.88 -12.98 -8.11
N ILE A 105 -8.44 -13.79 -7.22
CA ILE A 105 -9.80 -14.34 -7.36
C ILE A 105 -10.84 -13.19 -7.32
N SER A 106 -10.61 -12.17 -6.49
CA SER A 106 -11.48 -10.99 -6.41
C SER A 106 -11.35 -10.05 -7.61
N TYR A 107 -10.17 -10.00 -8.25
CA TYR A 107 -9.83 -9.15 -9.39
C TYR A 107 -9.17 -9.95 -10.52
N PRO A 108 -9.93 -10.80 -11.25
CA PRO A 108 -9.39 -11.64 -12.32
C PRO A 108 -8.76 -10.85 -13.47
N ASP A 109 -9.14 -9.59 -13.66
CA ASP A 109 -8.55 -8.65 -14.61
C ASP A 109 -7.07 -8.40 -14.38
N CYS A 110 -6.57 -8.66 -13.17
CA CYS A 110 -5.16 -8.54 -12.87
C CYS A 110 -4.30 -9.67 -13.43
N ILE A 111 -4.89 -10.73 -14.00
CA ILE A 111 -4.11 -11.77 -14.69
C ILE A 111 -3.28 -11.19 -15.82
N ASP A 112 -3.82 -10.22 -16.56
CA ASP A 112 -3.10 -9.56 -17.65
C ASP A 112 -1.80 -8.91 -17.12
N MET A 113 -1.82 -8.41 -15.88
CA MET A 113 -0.67 -7.77 -15.23
C MET A 113 0.42 -8.77 -14.83
N LEU A 114 0.13 -10.07 -14.72
CA LEU A 114 1.12 -11.11 -14.45
C LEU A 114 2.00 -11.41 -15.67
N GLY A 115 1.46 -11.20 -16.88
CA GLY A 115 2.18 -11.37 -18.14
C GLY A 115 2.99 -10.16 -18.60
N VAL A 116 2.90 -9.01 -17.90
CA VAL A 116 3.62 -7.79 -18.27
C VAL A 116 5.11 -7.92 -17.91
N PRO A 117 6.05 -7.68 -18.85
CA PRO A 117 7.48 -7.75 -18.59
C PRO A 117 7.96 -6.77 -17.50
N LEU A 118 8.89 -7.27 -16.70
CA LEU A 118 9.48 -6.68 -15.48
C LEU A 118 10.00 -5.25 -15.55
N HIS A 119 10.38 -4.76 -16.72
CA HIS A 119 11.05 -3.46 -16.90
C HIS A 119 10.07 -2.30 -17.14
N GLN A 120 8.77 -2.54 -16.93
CA GLN A 120 7.70 -1.55 -17.15
C GLN A 120 6.92 -1.29 -15.85
N THR A 121 7.64 -1.03 -14.75
CA THR A 121 6.99 -0.48 -13.56
C THR A 121 6.46 0.92 -13.89
N PRO A 122 5.18 1.22 -13.61
CA PRO A 122 4.62 2.55 -13.85
C PRO A 122 5.32 3.59 -12.98
N SER A 123 5.63 4.76 -13.54
CA SER A 123 6.14 5.88 -12.76
C SER A 123 5.09 6.39 -11.78
N ARG A 124 5.53 7.15 -10.76
CA ARG A 124 4.61 7.82 -9.83
C ARG A 124 3.56 8.65 -10.56
N GLU A 125 3.93 9.38 -11.61
CA GLU A 125 3.03 10.21 -12.40
C GLU A 125 1.98 9.35 -13.13
N GLN A 126 2.38 8.21 -13.69
CA GLN A 126 1.44 7.26 -14.31
C GLN A 126 0.48 6.70 -13.26
N LEU A 127 0.98 6.31 -12.08
CA LEU A 127 0.15 5.82 -10.99
C LEU A 127 -0.88 6.86 -10.51
N VAL A 128 -0.48 8.13 -10.44
CA VAL A 128 -1.39 9.24 -10.10
C VAL A 128 -2.46 9.42 -11.18
N GLN A 129 -2.07 9.42 -12.46
CA GLN A 129 -3.00 9.60 -13.57
C GLN A 129 -4.03 8.47 -13.66
N GLU A 130 -3.58 7.21 -13.55
CA GLU A 130 -4.45 6.03 -13.55
C GLU A 130 -5.44 6.06 -12.39
N LEU A 131 -4.96 6.35 -11.17
CA LEU A 131 -5.81 6.44 -9.99
C LEU A 131 -6.80 7.59 -10.08
N GLN A 132 -6.37 8.76 -10.54
CA GLN A 132 -7.25 9.91 -10.74
C GLN A 132 -8.35 9.59 -11.75
N ALA A 133 -8.01 8.95 -12.87
CA ALA A 133 -8.98 8.56 -13.89
C ALA A 133 -10.03 7.55 -13.36
N GLU A 134 -9.69 6.72 -12.38
CA GLU A 134 -10.67 5.85 -11.72
C GLU A 134 -11.55 6.56 -10.71
N VAL A 135 -10.97 7.49 -9.96
CA VAL A 135 -11.72 8.32 -9.03
C VAL A 135 -12.70 9.21 -9.79
N ASP A 136 -12.31 9.79 -10.91
CA ASP A 136 -13.15 10.67 -11.72
C ASP A 136 -14.38 9.97 -12.32
N LYS A 137 -14.32 8.63 -12.45
CA LYS A 137 -15.47 7.80 -12.87
C LYS A 137 -16.47 7.52 -11.73
N SER A 138 -16.14 7.90 -10.50
CA SER A 138 -16.96 7.65 -9.32
C SER A 138 -18.09 8.67 -9.21
N SER A 139 -19.30 8.21 -8.89
CA SER A 139 -20.52 9.04 -8.84
C SER A 139 -20.78 9.65 -7.46
N ASP A 140 -20.20 9.08 -6.41
CA ASP A 140 -20.48 9.42 -5.02
C ASP A 140 -19.26 9.16 -4.11
N ASP A 141 -19.33 9.63 -2.87
CA ASP A 141 -18.24 9.48 -1.90
C ASP A 141 -17.87 8.02 -1.65
N ALA A 142 -18.86 7.12 -1.57
CA ALA A 142 -18.61 5.70 -1.29
C ALA A 142 -17.86 5.02 -2.45
N SER A 143 -18.16 5.38 -3.70
CA SER A 143 -17.48 4.89 -4.90
C SER A 143 -16.06 5.45 -5.01
N VAL A 144 -15.82 6.71 -4.63
CA VAL A 144 -14.46 7.26 -4.50
C VAL A 144 -13.62 6.46 -3.49
N LEU A 145 -14.18 6.19 -2.30
CA LEU A 145 -13.49 5.38 -1.30
C LEU A 145 -13.19 3.97 -1.83
N ARG A 146 -14.15 3.31 -2.49
CA ARG A 146 -13.94 1.99 -3.10
C ARG A 146 -12.88 2.02 -4.21
N ALA A 147 -12.84 3.08 -5.03
CA ALA A 147 -11.87 3.22 -6.11
C ALA A 147 -10.43 3.26 -5.58
N LEU A 148 -10.16 4.09 -4.56
CA LEU A 148 -8.85 4.15 -3.89
C LEU A 148 -8.38 2.77 -3.39
N ARG A 149 -9.28 2.02 -2.74
CA ARG A 149 -8.99 0.70 -2.16
C ARG A 149 -8.75 -0.36 -3.23
N ARG A 150 -9.61 -0.41 -4.25
CA ARG A 150 -9.47 -1.32 -5.40
C ARG A 150 -8.16 -1.07 -6.13
N TYR A 151 -7.83 0.19 -6.39
CA TYR A 151 -6.58 0.53 -7.08
C TYR A 151 -5.35 0.08 -6.30
N LYS A 152 -5.28 0.41 -5.00
CA LYS A 152 -4.20 -0.06 -4.11
C LYS A 152 -4.10 -1.58 -4.08
N GLN A 153 -5.22 -2.30 -4.00
CA GLN A 153 -5.23 -3.77 -4.00
C GLN A 153 -4.68 -4.36 -5.29
N ARG A 154 -5.05 -3.82 -6.46
CA ARG A 154 -4.52 -4.31 -7.75
C ARG A 154 -3.03 -3.99 -7.91
N GLN A 155 -2.57 -2.81 -7.48
CA GLN A 155 -1.15 -2.49 -7.50
C GLN A 155 -0.35 -3.36 -6.53
N VAL A 156 -0.86 -3.65 -5.33
CA VAL A 156 -0.26 -4.61 -4.40
C VAL A 156 -0.17 -6.00 -5.02
N LEU A 157 -1.20 -6.44 -5.74
CA LEU A 157 -1.19 -7.72 -6.44
C LEU A 157 -0.18 -7.74 -7.60
N ARG A 158 -0.07 -6.66 -8.39
CA ARG A 158 0.96 -6.50 -9.42
C ARG A 158 2.37 -6.61 -8.83
N ILE A 159 2.63 -5.88 -7.73
CA ILE A 159 3.94 -5.85 -7.10
C ILE A 159 4.25 -7.21 -6.45
N GLY A 160 3.31 -7.76 -5.68
CA GLY A 160 3.46 -9.03 -4.98
C GLY A 160 3.52 -10.26 -5.88
N GLY A 161 2.77 -10.25 -6.99
CA GLY A 161 2.89 -11.26 -8.03
C GLY A 161 4.30 -11.26 -8.61
N ASN A 162 4.83 -10.09 -8.97
CA ASN A 162 6.20 -9.99 -9.49
C ASN A 162 7.27 -10.32 -8.45
N ASP A 163 7.07 -9.96 -7.18
CA ASP A 163 7.97 -10.33 -6.07
C ASP A 163 8.12 -11.86 -5.99
N ILE A 164 7.00 -12.60 -5.98
CA ILE A 164 6.98 -14.07 -5.95
C ILE A 164 7.59 -14.68 -7.22
N LEU A 165 7.18 -14.18 -8.39
CA LEU A 165 7.41 -14.86 -9.66
C LEU A 165 8.78 -14.55 -10.29
N ARG A 166 9.42 -13.44 -9.88
CA ARG A 166 10.52 -12.85 -10.65
C ARG A 166 11.76 -12.49 -9.82
N ASN A 167 11.81 -12.88 -8.55
CA ASN A 167 12.97 -12.70 -7.68
C ASN A 167 13.48 -11.24 -7.69
N ARG A 168 12.58 -10.29 -7.49
CA ARG A 168 12.91 -8.86 -7.54
C ARG A 168 13.74 -8.46 -6.31
N PRO A 169 14.69 -7.52 -6.45
CA PRO A 169 15.37 -6.94 -5.30
C PRO A 169 14.37 -6.32 -4.32
N LEU A 170 14.62 -6.51 -3.02
CA LEU A 170 13.73 -6.02 -1.96
C LEU A 170 13.55 -4.50 -2.07
N GLU A 171 14.62 -3.77 -2.37
CA GLU A 171 14.64 -2.31 -2.49
C GLU A 171 13.70 -1.82 -3.60
N GLU A 172 13.61 -2.54 -4.71
CA GLU A 172 12.67 -2.21 -5.77
C GLU A 172 11.22 -2.49 -5.37
N VAL A 173 10.98 -3.61 -4.68
CA VAL A 173 9.64 -3.96 -4.19
C VAL A 173 9.14 -2.92 -3.19
N THR A 174 9.98 -2.50 -2.24
CA THR A 174 9.59 -1.49 -1.25
C THR A 174 9.43 -0.11 -1.86
N LEU A 175 10.23 0.23 -2.87
CA LEU A 175 10.09 1.47 -3.64
C LEU A 175 8.75 1.48 -4.39
N ASP A 176 8.39 0.41 -5.10
CA ASP A 176 7.11 0.30 -5.82
C ASP A 176 5.92 0.44 -4.85
N ILE A 177 5.97 -0.22 -3.70
CA ILE A 177 4.92 -0.11 -2.67
C ILE A 177 4.81 1.34 -2.16
N SER A 178 5.95 2.02 -2.00
CA SER A 178 6.02 3.42 -1.58
C SER A 178 5.41 4.35 -2.62
N GLN A 179 5.73 4.18 -3.91
CA GLN A 179 5.17 4.99 -4.99
C GLN A 179 3.64 4.86 -5.11
N VAL A 180 3.09 3.68 -4.86
CA VAL A 180 1.62 3.48 -4.82
C VAL A 180 0.99 4.28 -3.68
N ALA A 181 1.64 4.32 -2.50
CA ALA A 181 1.16 5.11 -1.37
C ALA A 181 1.23 6.62 -1.67
N GLU A 182 2.30 7.08 -2.31
CA GLU A 182 2.46 8.47 -2.73
C GLU A 182 1.42 8.89 -3.77
N ALA A 183 1.12 8.03 -4.75
CA ALA A 183 0.08 8.30 -5.73
C ALA A 183 -1.31 8.41 -5.07
N ALA A 184 -1.60 7.55 -4.10
CA ALA A 184 -2.84 7.63 -3.32
C ALA A 184 -2.92 8.90 -2.47
N LEU A 185 -1.80 9.36 -1.90
CA LEU A 185 -1.72 10.61 -1.15
C LEU A 185 -1.95 11.83 -2.03
N GLU A 186 -1.33 11.87 -3.20
CA GLU A 186 -1.47 12.95 -4.18
C GLU A 186 -2.94 13.08 -4.64
N VAL A 187 -3.55 11.96 -5.05
CA VAL A 187 -4.97 11.94 -5.45
C VAL A 187 -5.88 12.32 -4.29
N ALA A 188 -5.67 11.78 -3.08
CA ALA A 188 -6.47 12.13 -1.91
C ALA A 188 -6.36 13.62 -1.55
N MET A 189 -5.17 14.20 -1.62
CA MET A 189 -4.93 15.62 -1.37
C MET A 189 -5.65 16.51 -2.39
N ASN A 190 -5.59 16.15 -3.67
CA ASN A 190 -6.28 16.89 -4.74
C ASN A 190 -7.80 16.85 -4.58
N LEU A 191 -8.37 15.69 -4.21
CA LEU A 191 -9.80 15.55 -3.90
C LEU A 191 -10.22 16.35 -2.67
N ALA A 192 -9.44 16.27 -1.59
CA ALA A 192 -9.69 17.01 -0.36
C ALA A 192 -9.67 18.51 -0.61
N ARG A 193 -8.64 19.01 -1.31
CA ARG A 193 -8.51 20.42 -1.70
C ARG A 193 -9.68 20.87 -2.53
N LYS A 194 -10.03 20.17 -3.62
CA LYS A 194 -11.17 20.49 -4.49
C LYS A 194 -12.49 20.56 -3.71
N THR A 195 -12.69 19.66 -2.76
CA THR A 195 -13.89 19.62 -1.92
C THR A 195 -13.96 20.80 -0.96
N LEU A 196 -12.84 21.14 -0.33
CA LEU A 196 -12.76 22.25 0.62
C LEU A 196 -12.80 23.61 -0.06
N GLU A 197 -12.15 23.78 -1.21
CA GLU A 197 -12.17 25.03 -1.97
C GLU A 197 -13.58 25.39 -2.44
N ARG A 198 -14.40 24.39 -2.82
CA ARG A 198 -15.82 24.60 -3.14
C ARG A 198 -16.64 25.09 -1.94
N ARG A 199 -16.26 24.68 -0.72
CA ARG A 199 -17.03 24.96 0.50
C ARG A 199 -16.57 26.23 1.21
N TYR A 200 -15.27 26.48 1.22
CA TYR A 200 -14.63 27.52 2.03
C TYR A 200 -13.87 28.56 1.19
N GLY A 201 -13.76 28.37 -0.13
CA GLY A 201 -12.96 29.23 -0.99
C GLY A 201 -11.49 28.80 -1.06
N ILE A 202 -10.72 29.49 -1.90
CA ILE A 202 -9.30 29.21 -2.10
C ILE A 202 -8.52 29.89 -0.96
N PRO A 203 -7.60 29.20 -0.25
CA PRO A 203 -6.76 29.81 0.77
C PRO A 203 -5.72 30.74 0.13
N PHE A 204 -5.49 31.90 0.72
CA PHE A 204 -4.44 32.85 0.33
C PHE A 204 -3.49 33.10 1.50
N ASN A 205 -2.21 33.26 1.22
CA ASN A 205 -1.21 33.61 2.23
C ASN A 205 -1.14 35.12 2.48
N THR A 206 -0.29 35.55 3.41
CA THR A 206 -0.11 36.97 3.77
C THR A 206 0.35 37.86 2.61
N SER A 207 0.94 37.27 1.57
CA SER A 207 1.39 37.95 0.34
C SER A 207 0.31 37.99 -0.76
N ASP A 208 -0.92 37.62 -0.44
CA ASP A 208 -2.06 37.58 -1.36
C ASP A 208 -1.89 36.61 -2.55
N LEU A 209 -1.07 35.57 -2.38
CA LEU A 209 -0.91 34.45 -3.32
C LEU A 209 -1.69 33.22 -2.84
N PRO A 210 -2.13 32.32 -3.74
CA PRO A 210 -2.76 31.07 -3.33
C PRO A 210 -1.84 30.26 -2.41
N ALA A 211 -2.34 29.94 -1.21
CA ALA A 211 -1.58 29.21 -0.20
C ALA A 211 -1.41 27.73 -0.59
N SER A 212 -0.20 27.23 -0.39
CA SER A 212 0.18 25.86 -0.73
C SER A 212 0.34 24.99 0.51
N CYS A 213 0.31 23.67 0.32
CA CYS A 213 0.51 22.71 1.38
C CYS A 213 1.23 21.49 0.81
N CYS A 214 2.04 20.84 1.63
CA CYS A 214 2.72 19.61 1.31
C CYS A 214 2.48 18.55 2.40
N ILE A 215 2.58 17.30 1.99
CA ILE A 215 2.57 16.14 2.89
C ILE A 215 4.01 15.64 2.99
N LEU A 216 4.51 15.58 4.21
CA LEU A 216 5.81 15.01 4.55
C LEU A 216 5.59 13.62 5.15
N ALA A 217 6.32 12.63 4.65
CA ALA A 217 6.32 11.28 5.19
C ALA A 217 7.53 11.04 6.09
N PHE A 218 7.33 10.21 7.10
CA PHE A 218 8.35 9.75 8.04
C PHE A 218 8.55 8.23 7.90
N GLY A 219 9.49 7.70 8.68
CA GLY A 219 9.64 6.27 8.87
C GLY A 219 9.87 5.53 7.55
N LYS A 220 9.10 4.47 7.31
CA LYS A 220 9.26 3.61 6.14
C LYS A 220 8.86 4.30 4.84
N LEU A 221 7.77 5.07 4.81
CA LEU A 221 7.37 5.77 3.59
C LEU A 221 8.38 6.87 3.25
N GLY A 222 8.82 7.62 4.25
CA GLY A 222 9.85 8.64 4.06
C GLY A 222 11.16 8.07 3.51
N GLY A 223 11.55 6.89 3.97
CA GLY A 223 12.72 6.15 3.48
C GLY A 223 12.47 5.23 2.27
N GLU A 224 11.30 5.23 1.64
CA GLU A 224 10.97 4.38 0.48
C GLU A 224 11.05 2.86 0.75
N GLU A 225 10.81 2.48 2.01
CA GLU A 225 10.94 1.13 2.58
C GLU A 225 9.58 0.55 3.05
N LEU A 226 8.47 0.95 2.42
CA LEU A 226 7.15 0.42 2.81
C LEU A 226 7.08 -1.10 2.58
N ASN A 227 6.42 -1.79 3.51
CA ASN A 227 5.99 -3.18 3.33
C ASN A 227 4.47 -3.27 3.07
N TYR A 228 3.99 -4.44 2.63
CA TYR A 228 2.60 -4.64 2.21
C TYR A 228 1.51 -4.25 3.21
N SER A 229 1.82 -4.21 4.51
CA SER A 229 0.87 -3.91 5.59
C SER A 229 1.33 -2.73 6.46
N SER A 230 2.21 -1.87 5.95
CA SER A 230 2.70 -0.72 6.71
C SER A 230 1.64 0.36 6.88
N ASP A 231 1.67 0.99 8.05
CA ASP A 231 1.05 2.28 8.27
C ASP A 231 1.88 3.36 7.56
N ILE A 232 1.27 4.50 7.24
CA ILE A 232 1.97 5.66 6.66
C ILE A 232 2.02 6.80 7.68
N ASP A 233 3.24 7.17 8.06
CA ASP A 233 3.52 8.22 9.04
C ASP A 233 3.63 9.58 8.33
N LEU A 234 2.72 10.53 8.62
CA LEU A 234 2.60 11.78 7.86
C LEU A 234 2.60 13.04 8.75
N MET A 235 3.00 14.17 8.16
CA MET A 235 2.84 15.52 8.68
C MET A 235 2.42 16.45 7.54
N PHE A 236 1.52 17.40 7.84
CA PHE A 236 1.04 18.38 6.88
C PHE A 236 1.64 19.75 7.22
N VAL A 237 2.29 20.36 6.24
CA VAL A 237 2.85 21.71 6.37
C VAL A 237 2.24 22.59 5.29
N TYR A 238 1.79 23.79 5.66
CA TYR A 238 1.35 24.81 4.70
C TYR A 238 2.34 25.97 4.67
N ASP A 239 2.34 26.73 3.58
CA ASP A 239 3.33 27.78 3.34
C ASP A 239 3.27 28.86 4.42
N ASP A 240 2.12 29.50 4.59
CA ASP A 240 1.98 30.67 5.47
C ASP A 240 0.52 30.89 5.92
N ASP A 241 0.36 31.66 6.99
CA ASP A 241 -0.93 32.04 7.52
C ASP A 241 -1.69 32.98 6.56
N GLY A 242 -2.98 33.12 6.80
CA GLY A 242 -3.86 33.87 5.91
C GLY A 242 -5.29 33.36 6.00
N PHE A 243 -6.09 33.67 4.98
CA PHE A 243 -7.52 33.39 4.97
C PHE A 243 -7.97 32.89 3.60
N THR A 244 -9.06 32.13 3.59
CA THR A 244 -9.74 31.76 2.37
C THR A 244 -10.47 32.94 1.73
N LYS A 245 -10.49 33.00 0.40
CA LYS A 245 -11.33 33.92 -0.37
C LYS A 245 -12.50 33.15 -0.98
N ILE A 246 -13.71 33.49 -0.56
CA ILE A 246 -14.97 32.90 -1.03
C ILE A 246 -15.97 34.00 -1.44
N SER A 247 -16.75 33.75 -2.50
CA SER A 247 -17.73 34.70 -3.00
C SER A 247 -18.96 34.87 -2.08
N ARG A 248 -19.31 33.83 -1.32
CA ARG A 248 -20.42 33.83 -0.34
C ARG A 248 -20.05 32.93 0.83
N GLY A 249 -20.25 33.42 2.05
CA GLY A 249 -19.90 32.71 3.30
C GLY A 249 -18.82 33.45 4.09
N THR A 250 -18.41 32.86 5.21
CA THR A 250 -17.38 33.41 6.08
C THR A 250 -16.02 32.79 5.72
N PRO A 251 -14.99 33.59 5.40
CA PRO A 251 -13.61 33.13 5.31
C PRO A 251 -13.18 32.37 6.56
N ILE A 252 -12.37 31.34 6.37
CA ILE A 252 -11.68 30.65 7.47
C ILE A 252 -10.19 30.89 7.35
N ASP A 253 -9.47 30.83 8.46
CA ASP A 253 -8.02 30.95 8.44
C ASP A 253 -7.36 29.70 7.81
N ASN A 254 -6.13 29.87 7.34
CA ASN A 254 -5.36 28.79 6.70
C ASN A 254 -5.12 27.62 7.65
N SER A 255 -4.93 27.86 8.96
CA SER A 255 -4.74 26.78 9.94
C SER A 255 -5.96 25.87 10.02
N GLU A 256 -7.15 26.45 10.05
CA GLU A 256 -8.42 25.72 9.99
C GLU A 256 -8.57 25.01 8.63
N PHE A 257 -8.36 25.70 7.52
CA PHE A 257 -8.50 25.13 6.18
C PHE A 257 -7.61 23.91 5.97
N PHE A 258 -6.31 24.02 6.29
CA PHE A 258 -5.35 22.94 6.09
C PHE A 258 -5.51 21.82 7.14
N SER A 259 -5.99 22.12 8.35
CA SER A 259 -6.37 21.07 9.31
C SER A 259 -7.57 20.25 8.83
N ARG A 260 -8.55 20.90 8.17
CA ARG A 260 -9.66 20.21 7.50
C ARG A 260 -9.16 19.40 6.29
N LEU A 261 -8.20 19.92 5.52
CA LEU A 261 -7.57 19.21 4.41
C LEU A 261 -6.88 17.93 4.89
N ALA A 262 -6.06 18.03 5.92
CA ALA A 262 -5.40 16.87 6.53
C ALA A 262 -6.42 15.83 7.02
N SER A 263 -7.48 16.28 7.70
CA SER A 263 -8.57 15.41 8.16
C SER A 263 -9.25 14.66 7.02
N GLU A 264 -9.51 15.36 5.92
CA GLU A 264 -10.18 14.79 4.75
C GLU A 264 -9.29 13.79 4.00
N VAL A 265 -7.99 14.08 3.86
CA VAL A 265 -7.01 13.11 3.33
C VAL A 265 -6.98 11.83 4.19
N VAL A 266 -6.93 11.98 5.52
CA VAL A 266 -6.99 10.85 6.45
C VAL A 266 -8.28 10.05 6.28
N ARG A 267 -9.44 10.72 6.13
CA ARG A 267 -10.73 10.08 5.90
C ARG A 267 -10.73 9.28 4.60
N LEU A 268 -10.28 9.87 3.50
CA LEU A 268 -10.24 9.22 2.18
C LEU A 268 -9.42 7.93 2.21
N LEU A 269 -8.28 7.94 2.89
CA LEU A 269 -7.37 6.79 2.96
C LEU A 269 -7.76 5.77 4.03
N SER A 270 -8.24 6.20 5.20
CA SER A 270 -8.42 5.36 6.39
C SER A 270 -9.85 4.87 6.63
N SER A 271 -10.86 5.44 5.97
CA SER A 271 -12.25 5.00 6.18
C SER A 271 -12.43 3.52 5.81
N HIS A 272 -13.27 2.80 6.53
CA HIS A 272 -13.56 1.41 6.21
C HIS A 272 -14.64 1.32 5.12
N THR A 273 -14.44 0.45 4.13
CA THR A 273 -15.49 0.04 3.18
C THR A 273 -15.61 -1.49 3.17
N ASP A 274 -16.49 -2.01 2.32
CA ASP A 274 -16.57 -3.43 1.95
C ASP A 274 -15.25 -4.01 1.40
N ARG A 275 -14.26 -3.17 1.11
CA ARG A 275 -12.92 -3.54 0.63
C ARG A 275 -11.81 -3.23 1.64
N GLY A 276 -12.17 -2.94 2.90
CA GLY A 276 -11.24 -2.56 3.96
C GLY A 276 -10.83 -1.09 3.88
N THR A 277 -9.58 -0.79 4.22
CA THR A 277 -9.00 0.56 4.21
C THR A 277 -7.92 0.68 3.12
N CYS A 278 -7.69 1.87 2.58
CA CYS A 278 -6.60 2.08 1.63
C CYS A 278 -5.25 2.01 2.36
N TYR A 279 -5.06 2.91 3.32
CA TYR A 279 -3.92 2.95 4.22
C TYR A 279 -4.37 3.30 5.63
N ARG A 280 -3.62 2.82 6.62
CA ARG A 280 -3.70 3.32 7.99
C ARG A 280 -2.74 4.50 8.11
N VAL A 281 -3.26 5.66 8.49
CA VAL A 281 -2.47 6.89 8.61
C VAL A 281 -2.11 7.16 10.06
N ASP A 282 -0.83 7.39 10.32
CA ASP A 282 -0.32 7.81 11.62
C ASP A 282 0.20 9.25 11.56
N LEU A 283 -0.32 10.11 12.44
CA LEU A 283 0.06 11.52 12.53
C LEU A 283 0.80 11.85 13.83
N ARG A 284 1.23 10.85 14.60
CA ARG A 284 1.81 11.04 15.93
C ARG A 284 3.21 11.66 15.91
N LEU A 285 3.90 11.65 14.77
CA LEU A 285 5.23 12.23 14.61
C LEU A 285 5.23 13.73 14.30
N ARG A 286 4.06 14.36 14.11
CA ARG A 286 3.97 15.82 13.97
C ARG A 286 4.30 16.54 15.29
N PRO A 287 4.68 17.83 15.26
CA PRO A 287 4.86 18.66 16.45
C PRO A 287 3.74 18.49 17.48
N GLU A 288 4.11 18.30 18.75
CA GLU A 288 3.18 18.06 19.87
C GLU A 288 2.33 16.78 19.76
N GLY A 289 2.64 15.91 18.80
CA GLY A 289 2.00 14.62 18.56
C GLY A 289 0.47 14.76 18.46
N GLN A 290 -0.26 13.92 19.19
CA GLN A 290 -1.73 13.91 19.15
C GLN A 290 -2.38 15.23 19.60
N ARG A 291 -1.68 16.06 20.38
CA ARG A 291 -2.20 17.33 20.90
C ARG A 291 -1.96 18.50 19.95
N GLY A 292 -1.04 18.35 19.01
CA GLY A 292 -0.74 19.37 18.02
C GLY A 292 -1.83 19.49 16.94
N PRO A 293 -1.86 20.62 16.21
CA PRO A 293 -2.75 20.78 15.07
C PRO A 293 -2.43 19.75 13.98
N LEU A 294 -3.41 19.42 13.13
CA LEU A 294 -3.21 18.43 12.06
C LEU A 294 -2.34 18.96 10.92
N ALA A 295 -2.38 20.27 10.68
CA ALA A 295 -1.50 20.99 9.77
C ALA A 295 -0.95 22.24 10.48
N ARG A 296 0.27 22.65 10.10
CA ARG A 296 0.93 23.83 10.68
C ARG A 296 1.67 24.61 9.59
N SER A 297 1.79 25.93 9.74
CA SER A 297 2.59 26.76 8.85
C SER A 297 4.06 26.33 8.87
N LEU A 298 4.80 26.59 7.80
CA LEU A 298 6.22 26.31 7.71
C LEU A 298 6.97 27.00 8.86
N GLU A 299 6.72 28.29 9.06
CA GLU A 299 7.33 29.08 10.13
C GLU A 299 7.03 28.49 11.51
N GLY A 300 5.75 28.23 11.82
CA GLY A 300 5.36 27.66 13.11
C GLY A 300 5.93 26.26 13.35
N THR A 301 6.15 25.50 12.28
CA THR A 301 6.77 24.17 12.35
C THR A 301 8.26 24.28 12.66
N LEU A 302 8.98 25.18 12.00
CA LEU A 302 10.40 25.42 12.26
C LEU A 302 10.64 26.00 13.66
N ALA A 303 9.82 26.94 14.10
CA ALA A 303 9.88 27.51 15.45
C ALA A 303 9.71 26.46 16.55
N TYR A 304 8.84 25.46 16.32
CA TYR A 304 8.70 24.33 17.25
C TYR A 304 9.99 23.51 17.37
N TYR A 305 10.61 23.14 16.24
CA TYR A 305 11.82 22.32 16.29
C TYR A 305 13.03 23.07 16.84
N ASP A 306 13.11 24.39 16.63
CA ASP A 306 14.16 25.22 17.20
C ASP A 306 14.09 25.27 18.74
N THR A 307 12.88 25.35 19.29
CA THR A 307 12.66 25.60 20.72
C THR A 307 12.37 24.34 21.55
N LEU A 308 11.57 23.42 21.02
CA LEU A 308 11.00 22.28 21.74
C LEU A 308 11.41 20.93 21.15
N GLY A 309 12.10 20.92 20.00
CA GLY A 309 12.46 19.71 19.27
C GLY A 309 13.30 18.73 20.10
N ARG A 310 12.85 17.47 20.17
CA ARG A 310 13.44 16.42 21.00
C ARG A 310 14.34 15.48 20.20
N THR A 311 15.24 14.80 20.90
CA THR A 311 16.21 13.84 20.31
C THR A 311 15.55 12.73 19.49
N PHE A 312 14.37 12.24 19.89
CA PHE A 312 13.65 11.21 19.11
C PHE A 312 12.99 11.78 17.85
N GLU A 313 12.48 13.01 17.88
CA GLU A 313 11.91 13.68 16.70
C GLU A 313 13.00 13.93 15.67
N ARG A 314 14.20 14.28 16.14
CA ARG A 314 15.40 14.37 15.32
C ARG A 314 15.67 13.07 14.55
N GLN A 315 15.60 11.92 15.23
CA GLN A 315 15.79 10.62 14.58
C GLN A 315 14.69 10.33 13.55
N ALA A 316 13.44 10.67 13.88
CA ALA A 316 12.32 10.47 12.96
C ALA A 316 12.49 11.31 11.67
N LEU A 317 13.00 12.53 11.80
CA LEU A 317 13.25 13.45 10.68
C LEU A 317 14.40 13.03 9.76
N ILE A 318 15.23 12.04 10.11
CA ILE A 318 16.31 11.56 9.23
C ILE A 318 15.74 11.03 7.90
N LYS A 319 14.56 10.41 7.96
CA LYS A 319 13.88 9.83 6.78
C LYS A 319 12.79 10.76 6.23
N VAL A 320 12.72 12.03 6.62
CA VAL A 320 11.62 12.89 6.18
C VAL A 320 11.72 13.18 4.68
N ARG A 321 10.60 13.01 3.96
CA ARG A 321 10.53 13.26 2.52
C ARG A 321 9.16 13.80 2.12
N THR A 322 9.12 14.72 1.17
CA THR A 322 7.87 15.21 0.58
C THR A 322 7.26 14.14 -0.32
N VAL A 323 5.99 13.81 -0.10
CA VAL A 323 5.30 12.71 -0.80
C VAL A 323 4.06 13.13 -1.58
N ALA A 324 3.51 14.32 -1.29
CA ALA A 324 2.39 14.89 -2.04
C ALA A 324 2.28 16.41 -1.84
N GLY A 325 1.57 17.08 -2.77
CA GLY A 325 1.32 18.52 -2.70
C GLY A 325 2.48 19.35 -3.24
N ASP A 326 2.79 20.48 -2.60
CA ASP A 326 3.85 21.38 -3.04
C ASP A 326 5.24 20.86 -2.67
N PHE A 327 5.95 20.29 -3.65
CA PHE A 327 7.31 19.78 -3.47
C PHE A 327 8.33 20.86 -3.13
N ASN A 328 8.16 22.10 -3.61
CA ASN A 328 9.09 23.19 -3.31
C ASN A 328 8.95 23.64 -1.85
N LEU A 329 7.72 23.67 -1.33
CA LEU A 329 7.46 23.92 0.09
C LEU A 329 8.11 22.83 0.97
N GLY A 330 7.92 21.56 0.60
CA GLY A 330 8.53 20.45 1.34
C GLY A 330 10.06 20.46 1.28
N LEU A 331 10.65 20.77 0.12
CA LEU A 331 12.11 20.97 0.00
C LEU A 331 12.60 22.13 0.89
N SER A 332 11.82 23.22 0.98
CA SER A 332 12.14 24.36 1.84
C SER A 332 12.13 23.96 3.33
N PHE A 333 11.18 23.13 3.75
CA PHE A 333 11.18 22.54 5.10
C PHE A 333 12.42 21.67 5.34
N ILE A 334 12.70 20.71 4.45
CA ILE A 334 13.82 19.76 4.59
C ILE A 334 15.15 20.49 4.69
N LYS A 335 15.37 21.50 3.85
CA LYS A 335 16.57 22.34 3.89
C LYS A 335 16.69 23.13 5.20
N SER A 336 15.57 23.67 5.68
CA SER A 336 15.56 24.49 6.90
C SER A 336 15.78 23.65 8.17
N ILE A 337 15.25 22.43 8.21
CA ILE A 337 15.36 21.53 9.36
C ILE A 337 16.70 20.79 9.43
N GLU A 338 17.51 20.83 8.37
CA GLU A 338 18.78 20.09 8.25
C GLU A 338 19.72 20.36 9.44
N SER A 339 19.82 21.60 9.91
CA SER A 339 20.67 21.98 11.04
C SER A 339 20.20 21.41 12.39
N PHE A 340 18.90 21.16 12.54
CA PHE A 340 18.34 20.47 13.70
C PHE A 340 18.62 18.96 13.63
N VAL A 341 18.51 18.36 12.43
CA VAL A 341 18.69 16.91 12.20
C VAL A 341 20.17 16.51 12.26
N TYR A 342 21.02 17.16 11.47
CA TYR A 342 22.43 16.81 11.27
C TYR A 342 23.36 17.78 11.97
N ARG A 343 23.26 17.84 13.30
CA ARG A 343 24.17 18.65 14.12
C ARG A 343 25.60 18.13 14.02
N ARG A 344 26.56 19.06 13.96
CA ARG A 344 27.99 18.76 13.92
C ARG A 344 28.49 18.04 15.18
N TYR A 345 27.87 18.31 16.32
CA TYR A 345 28.22 17.72 17.62
C TYR A 345 26.95 17.27 18.34
N LEU A 346 27.02 16.07 18.94
CA LEU A 346 26.02 15.57 19.87
C LEU A 346 26.61 15.56 21.27
N SER A 347 25.82 16.01 22.24
CA SER A 347 26.18 15.95 23.66
C SER A 347 26.13 14.51 24.19
N PHE A 348 26.84 14.25 25.29
CA PHE A 348 26.74 12.96 25.99
C PHE A 348 25.31 12.64 26.43
N ALA A 349 24.53 13.66 26.82
CA ALA A 349 23.13 13.50 27.19
C ALA A 349 22.30 12.96 26.02
N GLU A 350 22.43 13.56 24.84
CA GLU A 350 21.72 13.11 23.63
C GLU A 350 22.12 11.69 23.26
N ILE A 351 23.41 11.34 23.25
CA ILE A 351 23.87 9.97 22.96
C ILE A 351 23.25 8.96 23.94
N ASN A 352 23.17 9.32 25.22
CA ASN A 352 22.55 8.46 26.24
C ASN A 352 21.03 8.32 26.03
N GLU A 353 20.33 9.39 25.60
CA GLU A 353 18.92 9.33 25.23
C GLU A 353 18.69 8.39 24.04
N ILE A 354 19.53 8.46 23.01
CA ILE A 354 19.47 7.54 21.85
C ILE A 354 19.59 6.09 22.32
N LYS A 355 20.61 5.80 23.16
CA LYS A 355 20.82 4.46 23.71
C LYS A 355 19.66 4.00 24.59
N ALA A 356 19.10 4.90 25.41
CA ALA A 356 17.97 4.61 26.29
C ALA A 356 16.70 4.30 25.49
N LEU A 357 16.45 5.04 24.40
CA LEU A 357 15.34 4.78 23.49
C LEU A 357 15.47 3.40 22.83
N LYS A 358 16.66 3.07 22.29
CA LYS A 358 16.93 1.74 21.71
C LYS A 358 16.66 0.61 22.71
N ARG A 359 17.22 0.71 23.92
CA ARG A 359 17.02 -0.28 24.98
C ARG A 359 15.54 -0.45 25.35
N ARG A 360 14.77 0.65 25.38
CA ARG A 360 13.34 0.58 25.68
C ARG A 360 12.57 -0.23 24.63
N ILE A 361 12.91 -0.05 23.35
CA ILE A 361 12.31 -0.79 22.23
C ILE A 361 12.68 -2.29 22.35
N GLU A 362 13.95 -2.61 22.54
CA GLU A 362 14.43 -4.00 22.69
C GLU A 362 13.78 -4.70 23.91
N LEU A 363 13.66 -4.00 25.05
CA LEU A 363 13.02 -4.53 26.25
C LEU A 363 11.54 -4.83 26.06
N GLN A 364 10.84 -4.09 25.19
CA GLN A 364 9.44 -4.41 24.86
C GLN A 364 9.32 -5.72 24.11
N THR A 365 10.20 -5.97 23.14
CA THR A 365 10.27 -7.25 22.40
C THR A 365 10.64 -8.41 23.32
N SER A 366 11.62 -8.19 24.20
CA SER A 366 12.09 -9.15 25.20
C SER A 366 10.96 -9.62 26.12
N LYS A 367 10.18 -8.67 26.66
CA LYS A 367 9.01 -8.98 27.51
C LYS A 367 7.94 -9.80 26.81
N GLN A 368 7.88 -9.78 25.48
CA GLN A 368 6.95 -10.57 24.69
C GLN A 368 7.50 -11.97 24.35
N GLY A 369 8.76 -12.27 24.71
CA GLY A 369 9.42 -13.54 24.42
C GLY A 369 9.79 -13.72 22.95
N LEU A 370 9.87 -12.64 22.17
CA LEU A 370 10.04 -12.68 20.71
C LEU A 370 11.45 -12.31 20.24
N GLU A 371 12.45 -12.31 21.13
CA GLU A 371 13.80 -11.78 20.85
C GLU A 371 14.48 -12.42 19.63
N GLN A 372 14.27 -13.72 19.41
CA GLN A 372 14.93 -14.48 18.33
C GLN A 372 14.10 -14.54 17.03
N THR A 373 12.84 -14.14 17.06
CA THR A 373 11.90 -14.30 15.93
C THR A 373 11.40 -12.97 15.39
N GLU A 374 11.47 -11.90 16.18
CA GLU A 374 11.01 -10.58 15.76
C GLU A 374 12.07 -9.87 14.92
N VAL A 375 11.90 -9.90 13.60
CA VAL A 375 12.87 -9.34 12.63
C VAL A 375 13.08 -7.84 12.81
N LYS A 376 12.08 -7.09 13.29
CA LYS A 376 12.16 -5.62 13.38
C LYS A 376 12.84 -5.13 14.67
N THR A 377 12.55 -5.77 15.80
CA THR A 377 12.90 -5.27 17.13
C THR A 377 13.53 -6.33 18.04
N GLY A 378 13.73 -7.54 17.52
CA GLY A 378 14.55 -8.60 18.12
C GLY A 378 16.03 -8.28 18.02
N ARG A 379 16.86 -9.14 18.64
CA ARG A 379 18.28 -8.87 18.87
C ARG A 379 19.19 -9.57 17.87
#